data_AF-A0A5Q4EBW4-F1
#
_entry.id   AF-A0A5Q4EBW4-F1
#
_cell.length_a   1.000
_cell.length_b   1.000
_cell.length_c   1.000
_cell.angle_alpha   90.00
_cell.angle_beta   90.00
_cell.angle_gamma   90.00
#
_symmetry.space_group_name_H-M   'P 1'
#
loop_
_entity.id
_entity.type
_entity.pdbx_description
1 polymer ?
#
loop_
_entity_poly.entity_id
_entity_poly.type
_entity_poly.pdbx_seq_one_letter_code
_entity_poly.pdbx_strand_id
1 'polypeptide(L)'
;MDNKDKNYSNEELFSKAVRAGKRTYFFDVKSTRSGENYLTITESKKRFDQQTGKFFYEKHKLFLYQEDFDKFLTAINQSFEYIKTGEVPQSYIEEMEEEERRKKESEFTDVSFDDLGKKEDSESEE
;
A
#
# COMPACT_ATOMS: atom_id res chain seq x y z
N MET A 1 15.26 18.51 -33.32
CA MET A 1 13.79 18.48 -33.52
C MET A 1 13.19 18.91 -32.20
N ASP A 2 13.06 20.22 -32.02
CA ASP A 2 12.46 20.80 -30.82
C ASP A 2 10.95 21.02 -31.03
N ASN A 3 10.23 20.72 -29.95
CA ASN A 3 8.90 21.18 -29.55
C ASN A 3 7.64 20.80 -30.35
N LYS A 4 6.81 20.00 -29.67
CA LYS A 4 5.33 20.02 -29.51
C LYS A 4 4.95 18.57 -29.16
N ASP A 5 4.58 18.22 -27.93
CA ASP A 5 3.38 18.67 -27.23
C ASP A 5 3.60 18.68 -25.70
N LYS A 6 3.78 19.86 -25.12
CA LYS A 6 3.52 20.08 -23.69
C LYS A 6 2.04 20.41 -23.51
N ASN A 7 1.16 19.46 -23.79
CA ASN A 7 -0.15 19.46 -23.14
C ASN A 7 0.07 18.94 -21.72
N TYR A 8 0.67 19.78 -20.86
CA TYR A 8 0.38 19.66 -19.43
C TYR A 8 -1.11 19.94 -19.33
N SER A 9 -1.92 18.88 -19.27
CA SER A 9 -3.27 19.04 -18.74
C SER A 9 -3.10 19.72 -17.39
N ASN A 10 -4.02 20.63 -17.03
CA ASN A 10 -4.04 21.37 -15.77
C ASN A 10 -4.08 20.47 -14.50
N GLU A 11 -3.80 19.18 -14.61
CA GLU A 11 -3.93 18.15 -13.59
C GLU A 11 -2.58 17.52 -13.19
N GLU A 12 -1.48 17.74 -13.93
CA GLU A 12 -0.15 17.17 -13.59
C GLU A 12 0.72 18.19 -12.84
N LEU A 13 0.82 18.01 -11.52
CA LEU A 13 1.51 18.92 -10.61
C LEU A 13 3.03 18.71 -10.57
N PHE A 14 3.48 17.47 -10.68
CA PHE A 14 4.89 17.11 -10.63
C PHE A 14 5.12 15.81 -11.40
N SER A 15 6.26 15.67 -12.07
CA SER A 15 6.68 14.41 -12.69
C SER A 15 8.18 14.20 -12.54
N LYS A 16 8.57 12.97 -12.22
CA LYS A 16 9.97 12.54 -12.14
C LYS A 16 10.15 11.20 -12.84
N ALA A 17 11.08 11.15 -13.78
CA ALA A 17 11.48 9.92 -14.46
C ALA A 17 12.80 9.37 -13.91
N VAL A 18 12.87 8.07 -13.65
CA VAL A 18 14.06 7.34 -13.21
C VAL A 18 14.37 6.23 -14.21
N ARG A 19 15.51 6.32 -14.90
CA ARG A 19 15.97 5.28 -15.83
C ARG A 19 16.80 4.23 -15.09
N ALA A 20 16.46 2.96 -15.27
CA ALA A 20 17.12 1.81 -14.67
C ALA A 20 17.31 0.69 -15.71
N GLY A 21 18.33 0.84 -16.56
CA GLY A 21 18.62 -0.11 -17.65
C GLY A 21 17.46 -0.24 -18.64
N LYS A 22 16.84 -1.43 -18.74
CA LYS A 22 15.70 -1.69 -19.65
C LYS A 22 14.35 -1.19 -19.09
N ARG A 23 14.33 -0.69 -17.86
CA ARG A 23 13.13 -0.18 -17.18
C ARG A 23 13.24 1.34 -17.01
N THR A 24 12.12 2.03 -17.11
CA THR A 24 11.98 3.45 -16.74
C THR A 24 10.79 3.58 -15.82
N TYR A 25 11.00 4.18 -14.65
CA TYR A 25 9.96 4.49 -13.69
C TYR A 25 9.54 5.95 -13.84
N PHE A 26 8.24 6.21 -13.81
CA PHE A 26 7.65 7.55 -13.83
C PHE A 26 6.87 7.73 -12.53
N PHE A 27 7.15 8.82 -11.83
CA PHE A 27 6.48 9.23 -10.60
C PHE A 27 5.75 10.53 -10.89
N ASP A 28 4.45 10.45 -11.14
CA ASP A 28 3.64 11.59 -11.55
C ASP A 28 2.65 11.93 -10.44
N VAL A 29 2.69 13.16 -9.93
CA VAL A 29 1.71 13.69 -8.95
C VAL A 29 0.64 14.43 -9.72
N LYS A 30 -0.61 14.07 -9.46
CA LYS A 30 -1.78 14.64 -10.13
C LYS A 30 -2.83 15.05 -9.11
N SER A 31 -3.67 16.02 -9.46
CA SER A 31 -4.86 16.33 -8.67
C SER A 31 -6.11 15.72 -9.28
N THR A 32 -7.03 15.28 -8.42
CA THR A 32 -8.40 14.95 -8.78
C THR A 32 -9.20 16.24 -9.04
N ARG A 33 -10.43 16.09 -9.53
CA ARG A 33 -11.36 17.21 -9.66
C ARG A 33 -11.76 17.84 -8.31
N SER A 34 -11.66 17.08 -7.21
CA SER A 34 -11.88 17.58 -5.84
C SER A 34 -10.67 18.36 -5.29
N GLY A 35 -9.54 18.38 -6.01
CA GLY A 35 -8.30 19.04 -5.56
C GLY A 35 -7.41 18.16 -4.68
N GLU A 36 -7.77 16.89 -4.47
CA GLU A 36 -6.95 15.93 -3.73
C GLU A 36 -5.82 15.41 -4.61
N ASN A 37 -4.64 15.21 -4.01
CA ASN A 37 -3.47 14.78 -4.76
C ASN A 37 -3.34 13.26 -4.72
N TYR A 38 -2.91 12.68 -5.83
CA TYR A 38 -2.60 11.26 -5.93
C TYR A 38 -1.32 11.06 -6.74
N LEU A 39 -0.61 9.97 -6.43
CA LEU A 39 0.63 9.57 -7.09
C LEU A 39 0.33 8.46 -8.09
N THR A 40 0.79 8.63 -9.32
CA THR A 40 0.85 7.56 -10.32
C THR A 40 2.30 7.08 -10.45
N ILE A 41 2.54 5.81 -10.17
CA ILE A 41 3.84 5.17 -10.40
C ILE A 41 3.69 4.28 -11.64
N THR A 42 4.40 4.62 -12.72
CA THR A 42 4.41 3.80 -13.94
C THR A 42 5.79 3.20 -14.15
N GLU A 43 5.86 1.89 -14.21
CA GLU A 43 7.01 1.18 -14.74
C GLU A 43 6.81 0.92 -16.24
N SER A 44 7.77 1.33 -17.07
CA SER A 44 7.84 1.00 -18.49
C SER A 44 9.07 0.14 -18.75
N LYS A 45 8.85 -1.11 -19.17
CA LYS A 45 9.91 -2.07 -19.48
C LYS A 45 9.99 -2.33 -20.97
N LYS A 46 11.16 -2.12 -21.56
CA LYS A 46 11.41 -2.49 -22.95
C LYS A 46 11.51 -4.02 -23.08
N ARG A 47 10.62 -4.59 -23.89
CA ARG A 47 10.56 -6.02 -24.22
C ARG A 47 10.87 -6.23 -25.69
N PHE A 48 11.39 -7.42 -26.00
CA PHE A 48 11.58 -7.90 -27.36
C PHE A 48 10.60 -9.03 -27.59
N ASP A 49 9.79 -8.90 -28.62
CA ASP A 49 8.90 -9.95 -29.08
C ASP A 49 9.66 -10.85 -30.06
N GLN A 50 9.80 -12.12 -29.71
CA GLN A 50 10.53 -13.11 -30.53
C GLN A 50 9.76 -13.52 -31.79
N GLN A 51 8.42 -13.43 -31.78
CA GLN A 51 7.60 -13.86 -32.93
C GLN A 51 7.57 -12.78 -34.01
N THR A 52 7.44 -11.52 -33.59
CA THR A 52 7.38 -10.39 -34.52
C THR A 52 8.74 -9.75 -34.78
N GLY A 53 9.76 -10.08 -33.97
CA GLY A 53 11.10 -9.48 -34.04
C GLY A 53 11.14 -8.00 -33.64
N LYS A 54 10.07 -7.48 -33.01
CA LYS A 54 9.92 -6.05 -32.70
C LYS A 54 10.08 -5.79 -31.21
N PHE A 55 10.56 -4.59 -30.88
CA PHE A 55 10.56 -4.09 -29.50
C PHE A 55 9.22 -3.43 -29.16
N PHE A 56 8.73 -3.67 -27.96
CA PHE A 56 7.57 -2.99 -27.38
C PHE A 56 7.84 -2.58 -25.94
N TYR A 57 6.97 -1.76 -25.37
CA TYR A 57 7.07 -1.33 -23.98
C TYR A 57 5.89 -1.88 -23.18
N GLU A 58 6.20 -2.74 -22.22
CA GLU A 58 5.25 -3.23 -21.22
C GLU A 58 5.13 -2.20 -20.11
N LYS A 59 3.92 -1.77 -19.79
CA LYS A 59 3.67 -0.75 -18.76
C LYS A 59 2.90 -1.34 -17.59
N HIS A 60 3.43 -1.20 -16.38
CA HIS A 60 2.70 -1.45 -15.13
C HIS A 60 2.43 -0.11 -14.48
N LYS A 61 1.19 0.12 -14.03
CA LYS A 61 0.77 1.39 -13.45
C LYS A 61 0.09 1.14 -12.11
N LEU A 62 0.53 1.88 -11.10
CA LEU A 62 -0.03 1.92 -9.77
C LEU A 62 -0.56 3.33 -9.52
N PHE A 63 -1.73 3.40 -8.88
CA PHE A 63 -2.32 4.64 -8.37
C PHE A 63 -2.29 4.56 -6.85
N LEU A 64 -1.81 5.61 -6.22
CA LEU A 64 -1.75 5.73 -4.78
C LEU A 64 -2.43 7.03 -4.38
N TYR A 65 -3.41 6.94 -3.49
CA TYR A 65 -4.15 8.08 -2.96
C TYR A 65 -3.55 8.54 -1.63
N GLN A 66 -3.79 9.80 -1.28
CA GLN A 66 -3.11 10.48 -0.19
C GLN A 66 -3.29 9.80 1.17
N GLU A 67 -4.45 9.21 1.42
CA GLU A 67 -4.80 8.48 2.64
C GLU A 67 -3.92 7.24 2.89
N ASP A 68 -3.33 6.68 1.82
CA ASP A 68 -2.53 5.46 1.89
C ASP A 68 -1.01 5.73 1.82
N PHE A 69 -0.59 7.00 1.69
CA PHE A 69 0.83 7.34 1.48
C PHE A 69 1.73 6.84 2.60
N ASP A 70 1.37 7.06 3.85
CA ASP A 70 2.20 6.68 4.99
C ASP A 70 2.31 5.16 5.11
N LYS A 71 1.19 4.43 4.99
CA LYS A 71 1.19 2.96 5.02
C LYS A 71 2.04 2.38 3.90
N PHE A 72 1.93 2.95 2.70
CA PHE A 72 2.67 2.49 1.53
C PHE A 72 4.18 2.76 1.68
N LEU A 73 4.56 3.94 2.18
CA LEU A 73 5.96 4.30 2.42
C LEU A 73 6.59 3.42 3.52
N THR A 74 5.86 3.18 4.61
CA THR A 74 6.30 2.26 5.67
C THR A 74 6.58 0.87 5.11
N ALA A 75 5.63 0.29 4.35
CA ALA A 75 5.79 -1.02 3.75
C ALA A 75 6.98 -1.09 2.76
N ILE A 76 7.18 -0.04 1.96
CA ILE A 76 8.35 0.06 1.05
C ILE A 76 9.65 0.10 1.84
N ASN A 77 9.73 0.91 2.88
CA ASN A 77 10.94 1.07 3.68
C ASN A 77 11.30 -0.22 4.41
N GLN A 78 10.32 -0.86 5.06
CA GLN A 78 10.47 -2.18 5.68
C GLN A 78 10.96 -3.22 4.66
N SER A 79 10.38 -3.24 3.46
CA SER A 79 10.81 -4.14 2.38
C SER A 79 12.26 -3.87 1.95
N PHE A 80 12.66 -2.60 1.84
CA PHE A 80 14.03 -2.23 1.49
C PHE A 80 15.04 -2.57 2.58
N GLU A 81 14.66 -2.45 3.84
CA GLU A 81 15.48 -2.86 4.98
C GLU A 81 15.73 -4.36 4.93
N TYR A 82 14.66 -5.17 4.80
CA TYR A 82 14.79 -6.62 4.66
C TYR A 82 15.69 -7.03 3.48
N ILE A 83 15.54 -6.37 2.32
CA ILE A 83 16.38 -6.65 1.15
C ILE A 83 17.87 -6.37 1.44
N LYS A 84 18.18 -5.37 2.29
CA LYS A 84 19.56 -5.00 2.62
C LYS A 84 20.17 -5.88 3.70
N THR A 85 19.40 -6.26 4.72
CA THR A 85 19.91 -6.96 5.91
C THR A 85 19.67 -8.46 5.86
N GLY A 86 18.62 -8.90 5.17
CA GLY A 86 18.11 -10.27 5.22
C GLY A 86 17.30 -10.57 6.49
N GLU A 87 17.06 -9.57 7.33
CA GLU A 87 16.39 -9.70 8.62
C GLU A 87 15.06 -8.95 8.61
N VAL A 88 14.05 -9.50 9.30
CA VAL A 88 12.73 -8.86 9.42
C VAL A 88 12.88 -7.53 10.16
N PRO A 89 12.41 -6.40 9.58
CA PRO A 89 12.53 -5.08 10.21
C PRO A 89 11.85 -5.04 11.58
N GLN A 90 12.53 -4.45 12.57
CA GLN A 90 12.00 -4.35 13.92
C GLN A 90 10.66 -3.59 13.96
N SER A 91 10.51 -2.54 13.15
CA SER A 91 9.25 -1.78 13.05
C SER A 91 8.07 -2.64 12.58
N TYR A 92 8.33 -3.65 11.75
CA TYR A 92 7.28 -4.57 11.28
C TYR A 92 6.84 -5.52 12.40
N ILE A 93 7.80 -6.00 13.20
CA ILE A 93 7.53 -6.84 14.37
C ILE A 93 6.68 -6.06 15.39
N GLU A 94 7.05 -4.81 15.67
CA GLU A 94 6.30 -3.94 16.58
C GLU A 94 4.86 -3.69 16.10
N GLU A 95 4.65 -3.43 14.81
CA GLU A 95 3.31 -3.31 14.22
C GLU A 95 2.49 -4.60 14.42
N MET A 96 3.08 -5.77 14.17
CA MET A 96 2.40 -7.06 14.36
C MET A 96 2.01 -7.29 15.83
N GLU A 97 2.90 -7.00 16.77
CA GLU A 97 2.63 -7.15 18.21
C GLU A 97 1.54 -6.20 18.70
N GLU A 98 1.47 -4.98 18.15
CA GLU A 98 0.42 -4.02 18.48
C GLU A 98 -0.93 -4.46 17.91
N GLU A 99 -0.97 -4.98 16.67
CA GLU A 99 -2.18 -5.57 16.10
C GLU A 99 -2.70 -6.77 16.91
N GLU A 100 -1.80 -7.65 17.37
CA GLU A 100 -2.18 -8.77 18.24
C GLU A 100 -2.74 -8.30 19.58
N ARG A 101 -2.16 -7.26 20.18
CA ARG A 101 -2.67 -6.66 21.42
C ARG A 101 -4.08 -6.09 21.23
N ARG A 102 -4.30 -5.34 20.15
CA ARG A 102 -5.62 -4.77 19.82
C ARG A 102 -6.68 -5.85 19.61
N LYS A 103 -6.32 -6.98 18.97
CA LYS A 103 -7.22 -8.13 18.81
C LYS A 103 -7.63 -8.74 20.16
N LYS A 104 -6.65 -8.98 21.05
CA LYS A 104 -6.92 -9.55 22.38
C LYS A 104 -7.81 -8.64 23.24
N GLU A 105 -7.61 -7.32 23.19
CA GLU A 105 -8.48 -6.37 23.89
C GLU A 105 -9.92 -6.40 23.37
N SER A 106 -10.11 -6.50 22.04
CA SER A 106 -11.45 -6.60 21.45
C SER A 106 -12.17 -7.90 21.82
N GLU A 107 -11.45 -9.02 21.90
CA GLU A 107 -12.00 -10.32 22.34
C GLU A 107 -12.39 -10.30 23.84
N PHE A 108 -11.67 -9.55 24.68
CA PHE A 108 -12.00 -9.42 26.11
C PHE A 108 -13.27 -8.58 26.35
N THR A 109 -13.55 -7.59 25.51
CA THR A 109 -14.74 -6.74 25.65
C THR A 109 -16.04 -7.38 25.16
N ASP A 110 -15.97 -8.47 24.38
CA ASP A 110 -17.13 -9.13 23.76
C ASP A 110 -17.70 -10.28 24.62
N VAL A 111 -17.18 -10.48 25.84
CA VAL A 111 -17.73 -11.45 26.80
C VAL A 111 -18.98 -10.85 27.45
N SER A 112 -20.17 -11.20 26.96
CA SER A 112 -21.43 -10.74 27.54
C SER A 112 -21.66 -11.35 28.93
N PHE A 113 -21.95 -10.50 29.91
CA PHE A 113 -22.17 -10.86 31.31
C PHE A 113 -23.48 -11.64 31.55
N ASP A 114 -24.27 -11.89 30.49
CA ASP A 114 -25.56 -12.58 30.55
C ASP A 114 -25.44 -14.09 30.81
N ASP A 115 -24.26 -14.70 30.61
CA ASP A 115 -24.05 -16.16 30.78
C ASP A 115 -23.74 -16.57 32.24
N LEU A 116 -23.52 -15.61 33.15
CA LEU A 116 -23.19 -15.89 34.55
C LEU A 116 -24.40 -15.89 35.49
N GLY A 117 -25.62 -15.73 34.97
CA GLY A 117 -26.82 -15.40 35.76
C GLY A 117 -27.89 -16.48 35.93
N LYS A 118 -27.63 -17.76 35.66
CA LYS A 118 -28.59 -18.85 35.94
C LYS A 118 -27.98 -20.05 36.67
N LYS A 119 -27.69 -19.87 37.95
CA LYS A 119 -27.88 -20.95 38.94
C LYS A 119 -29.07 -20.53 39.80
N GLU A 120 -30.25 -21.03 39.43
CA GLU A 120 -31.42 -20.99 40.31
C GLU A 120 -31.16 -21.98 41.44
N ASP A 121 -31.02 -21.43 42.65
CA ASP A 121 -31.22 -22.15 43.89
C ASP A 121 -32.65 -22.71 43.92
N SER A 122 -32.79 -24.03 43.83
CA SER A 122 -33.97 -24.70 44.37
C SER A 122 -33.52 -25.46 45.62
N GLU A 123 -33.34 -24.72 46.71
CA GLU A 123 -33.37 -25.26 48.06
C GLU A 123 -34.77 -25.85 48.34
N SER A 124 -34.72 -26.96 49.07
CA SER A 124 -35.80 -27.71 49.68
C SER A 124 -36.78 -26.86 50.49
N GLU A 125 -38.05 -27.26 50.51
CA GLU A 125 -38.83 -27.35 51.75
C GLU A 125 -40.05 -28.26 51.55
N GLU A 126 -40.42 -28.95 52.64
CA GLU A 126 -41.47 -29.97 52.82
C GLU A 126 -42.91 -29.47 52.60
#